data_AF-A0A7V4PRF3-F1
#
_entry.id   AF-A0A7V4PRF3-F1
#
_cell.length_a   1.000
_cell.length_b   1.000
_cell.length_c   1.000
_cell.angle_alpha   90.00
_cell.angle_beta   90.00
_cell.angle_gamma   90.00
#
_symmetry.space_group_name_H-M   'P 1'
#
loop_
_entity.id
_entity.type
_entity.pdbx_description
1 polymer ?
#
loop_
_entity_poly.entity_id
_entity_poly.type
_entity_poly.pdbx_seq_one_letter_code
_entity_poly.pdbx_strand_id
1 'polypeptide(L)'
;TIALVGYTNSGKSTLMNYLTRAGVVVEDKLFATLDPTIRCLKLPNGDRAMVADTVGFINKIPHSLIEAFKSTLEEVRSADLLLHIVDMTNPVFQEQIQVVEEVLGEIGAGDAPYLMVPNKIDVAGAPLCGLMSNGAREVCPISALTGEGVESLLQAIAAILDRGKEQREFCFSPAQGSLLSLLRRHGRILEERWEGERIRVRALLTPKLAGQMSKWLAESC
;
A
#
# COMPACT_ATOMS: atom_id res chain seq x y z
N THR A 1 -1.78 -3.52 -3.75
CA THR A 1 -0.73 -2.65 -4.29
C THR A 1 -0.84 -1.28 -3.67
N ILE A 2 0.28 -0.69 -3.33
CA ILE A 2 0.42 0.65 -2.76
C ILE A 2 1.11 1.52 -3.81
N ALA A 3 0.64 2.74 -4.04
CA ALA A 3 1.31 3.68 -4.93
C ALA A 3 1.77 4.93 -4.16
N LEU A 4 3.03 5.33 -4.36
CA LEU A 4 3.55 6.58 -3.79
C LEU A 4 3.20 7.75 -4.70
N VAL A 5 2.50 8.76 -4.19
CA VAL A 5 2.15 9.96 -4.94
C VAL A 5 2.68 11.20 -4.24
N GLY A 6 2.78 12.30 -4.98
CA GLY A 6 3.28 13.58 -4.48
C GLY A 6 4.37 14.18 -5.36
N TYR A 7 4.74 15.41 -5.03
CA TYR A 7 5.63 16.24 -5.84
C TYR A 7 7.04 15.68 -5.99
N THR A 8 7.77 16.16 -7.00
CA THR A 8 9.23 15.97 -7.05
C THR A 8 9.87 16.53 -5.79
N ASN A 9 10.94 15.87 -5.32
CA ASN A 9 11.64 16.19 -4.07
C ASN A 9 10.83 16.01 -2.77
N SER A 10 9.60 15.48 -2.82
CA SER A 10 8.83 15.16 -1.61
C SER A 10 9.43 14.01 -0.78
N GLY A 11 10.33 13.23 -1.38
CA GLY A 11 11.06 12.14 -0.72
C GLY A 11 10.48 10.75 -0.93
N LYS A 12 9.63 10.54 -1.96
CA LYS A 12 9.13 9.21 -2.37
C LYS A 12 10.26 8.18 -2.53
N SER A 13 11.27 8.47 -3.36
CA SER A 13 12.39 7.56 -3.58
C SER A 13 13.27 7.39 -2.35
N THR A 14 13.37 8.41 -1.47
CA THR A 14 14.04 8.29 -0.17
C THR A 14 13.30 7.30 0.73
N LEU A 15 11.97 7.39 0.80
CA LEU A 15 11.14 6.46 1.56
C LEU A 15 11.24 5.04 0.98
N MET A 16 11.17 4.88 -0.35
CA MET A 16 11.37 3.58 -0.99
C MET A 16 12.73 2.98 -0.63
N ASN A 17 13.79 3.77 -0.67
CA ASN A 17 15.14 3.31 -0.30
C ASN A 17 15.24 2.97 1.19
N TYR A 18 14.58 3.72 2.06
CA TYR A 18 14.53 3.41 3.48
C TYR A 18 13.84 2.06 3.72
N LEU A 19 12.66 1.88 3.12
CA LEU A 19 11.88 0.64 3.21
C LEU A 19 12.68 -0.56 2.69
N THR A 20 13.44 -0.40 1.60
CA THR A 20 14.24 -1.51 1.03
C THR A 20 15.50 -1.83 1.83
N ARG A 21 16.13 -0.83 2.46
CA ARG A 21 17.34 -1.01 3.28
C ARG A 21 17.07 -1.55 4.67
N ALA A 22 15.87 -1.32 5.22
CA ALA A 22 15.47 -1.78 6.55
C ALA A 22 15.24 -3.32 6.65
N GLY A 23 15.81 -4.12 5.75
CA GLY A 23 15.65 -5.57 5.75
C GLY A 23 14.28 -6.07 5.28
N VAL A 24 13.50 -5.20 4.62
CA VAL A 24 12.26 -5.62 3.99
C VAL A 24 12.61 -6.42 2.74
N VAL A 25 12.11 -7.65 2.66
CA VAL A 25 12.39 -8.56 1.54
C VAL A 25 11.75 -7.99 0.26
N VAL A 26 12.62 -7.51 -0.63
CA VAL A 26 12.27 -6.89 -1.90
C VAL A 26 12.72 -7.81 -3.02
N GLU A 27 11.77 -8.24 -3.84
CA GLU A 27 12.10 -8.89 -5.12
C GLU A 27 12.20 -7.81 -6.20
N ASP A 28 13.36 -7.74 -6.87
CA ASP A 28 13.59 -6.80 -7.96
C ASP A 28 12.91 -7.30 -9.24
N LYS A 29 11.97 -6.51 -9.77
CA LYS A 29 11.60 -6.58 -11.19
C LYS A 29 12.37 -5.45 -11.91
N LEU A 30 13.42 -5.84 -12.63
CA LEU A 30 14.32 -4.95 -13.37
C LEU A 30 13.74 -4.61 -14.75
N PHE A 31 13.30 -3.37 -14.98
CA PHE A 31 13.41 -2.67 -16.28
C PHE A 31 13.38 -1.15 -16.06
N ALA A 32 14.29 -0.45 -16.74
CA ALA A 32 14.45 1.00 -16.69
C ALA A 32 13.87 1.64 -17.95
N THR A 33 12.76 2.35 -17.78
CA THR A 33 12.18 3.38 -18.66
C THR A 33 11.23 4.21 -17.78
N LEU A 34 10.38 5.09 -18.32
CA LEU A 34 9.32 5.85 -17.61
C LEU A 34 8.32 5.00 -16.77
N ASP A 35 8.61 3.71 -16.58
CA ASP A 35 7.83 2.71 -15.87
C ASP A 35 8.05 2.79 -14.35
N PRO A 36 7.00 2.61 -13.54
CA PRO A 36 7.08 2.69 -12.09
C PRO A 36 7.98 1.59 -11.52
N THR A 37 8.82 1.94 -10.54
CA THR A 37 9.64 0.94 -9.82
C THR A 37 8.77 0.25 -8.79
N ILE A 38 8.48 -1.05 -8.98
CA ILE A 38 7.66 -1.83 -8.06
C ILE A 38 8.55 -2.68 -7.17
N ARG A 39 8.32 -2.62 -5.85
CA ARG A 39 9.06 -3.38 -4.83
C ARG A 39 8.12 -4.08 -3.87
N CYS A 40 8.49 -5.27 -3.41
CA CYS A 40 7.74 -5.98 -2.37
C CYS A 40 8.08 -5.40 -0.98
N LEU A 41 7.05 -5.17 -0.18
CA LEU A 41 7.11 -4.66 1.19
C LEU A 41 6.48 -5.70 2.13
N LYS A 42 7.23 -6.14 3.15
CA LYS A 42 6.73 -6.93 4.26
C LYS A 42 6.17 -5.99 5.32
N LEU A 43 4.93 -6.21 5.70
CA LEU A 43 4.22 -5.43 6.72
C LEU A 43 4.44 -6.03 8.12
N PRO A 44 4.27 -5.24 9.19
CA PRO A 44 4.45 -5.70 10.57
C PRO A 44 3.55 -6.88 10.96
N ASN A 45 2.38 -7.00 10.31
CA ASN A 45 1.43 -8.10 10.51
C ASN A 45 1.81 -9.39 9.75
N GLY A 46 2.95 -9.42 9.05
CA GLY A 46 3.44 -10.55 8.28
C GLY A 46 2.97 -10.61 6.82
N ASP A 47 2.03 -9.74 6.42
CA ASP A 47 1.55 -9.67 5.04
C ASP A 47 2.61 -9.07 4.10
N ARG A 48 2.43 -9.30 2.81
CA ARG A 48 3.23 -8.69 1.75
C ARG A 48 2.37 -7.74 0.92
N ALA A 49 2.89 -6.56 0.63
CA ALA A 49 2.28 -5.57 -0.25
C ALA A 49 3.28 -5.17 -1.34
N MET A 50 2.82 -4.94 -2.56
CA MET A 50 3.66 -4.35 -3.61
C MET A 50 3.57 -2.83 -3.50
N VAL A 51 4.70 -2.12 -3.46
CA VAL A 51 4.79 -0.66 -3.46
C VAL A 51 5.37 -0.20 -4.78
N ALA A 52 4.65 0.69 -5.48
CA ALA A 52 5.10 1.31 -6.71
C ALA A 52 5.58 2.75 -6.44
N ASP A 53 6.83 3.05 -6.80
CA ASP A 53 7.30 4.43 -6.93
C ASP A 53 6.82 4.96 -8.28
N THR A 54 5.90 5.91 -8.25
CA THR A 54 5.35 6.51 -9.46
C THR A 54 6.22 7.67 -9.92
N VAL A 55 6.01 8.13 -11.15
CA VAL A 55 6.59 9.40 -11.59
C VAL A 55 6.16 10.50 -10.62
N GLY A 56 7.14 11.26 -10.10
CA GLY A 56 6.85 12.36 -9.21
C GLY A 56 6.05 13.43 -9.94
N PHE A 57 5.02 13.97 -9.29
CA PHE A 57 4.23 15.06 -9.85
C PHE A 57 5.16 16.27 -10.02
N ILE A 58 5.28 16.77 -11.24
CA ILE A 58 6.02 17.99 -11.56
C ILE A 58 4.99 19.12 -11.62
N ASN A 59 5.31 20.28 -11.03
CA ASN A 59 4.50 21.49 -11.06
C ASN A 59 3.72 21.66 -12.36
N LYS A 60 2.38 21.73 -12.24
CA LYS A 60 1.44 21.92 -13.35
C LYS A 60 1.76 21.01 -14.53
N ILE A 61 1.49 19.71 -14.37
CA ILE A 61 1.45 18.81 -15.53
C ILE A 61 0.45 19.43 -16.50
N PRO A 62 0.87 19.84 -17.71
CA PRO A 62 -0.06 20.34 -18.70
C PRO A 62 -1.17 19.31 -18.91
N HIS A 63 -2.44 19.71 -19.03
CA HIS A 63 -3.53 18.75 -19.26
C HIS A 63 -3.26 17.82 -20.47
N SER A 64 -2.50 18.30 -21.46
CA SER A 64 -2.03 17.50 -22.61
C SER A 64 -1.04 16.39 -22.25
N LEU A 65 -0.22 16.59 -21.20
CA LEU A 65 0.65 15.54 -20.66
C LEU A 65 -0.14 14.57 -19.78
N ILE A 66 -1.18 15.01 -19.05
CA ILE A 66 -1.99 14.11 -18.22
C ILE A 66 -2.55 12.96 -19.09
N GLU A 67 -3.03 13.26 -20.31
CA GLU A 67 -3.47 12.22 -21.25
C GLU A 67 -2.37 11.28 -21.71
N ALA A 68 -1.15 11.80 -21.93
CA ALA A 68 0.01 10.99 -22.29
C ALA A 68 0.52 10.12 -21.12
N PHE A 69 0.21 10.49 -19.88
CA PHE A 69 0.58 9.77 -18.66
C PHE A 69 -0.57 8.93 -18.08
N LYS A 70 -1.79 8.99 -18.64
CA LYS A 70 -2.92 8.16 -18.18
C LYS A 70 -2.57 6.66 -18.17
N SER A 71 -1.82 6.19 -19.16
CA SER A 71 -1.36 4.79 -19.19
C SER A 71 -0.27 4.47 -18.17
N THR A 72 0.58 5.44 -17.80
CA THR A 72 1.65 5.29 -16.80
C THR A 72 1.21 5.64 -15.38
N LEU A 73 -0.02 6.11 -15.21
CA LEU A 73 -0.69 6.35 -13.92
C LEU A 73 -1.76 5.29 -13.60
N GLU A 74 -1.82 4.22 -14.39
CA GLU A 74 -2.71 3.09 -14.16
C GLU A 74 -2.42 2.41 -12.80
N GLU A 75 -1.16 2.37 -12.37
CA GLU A 75 -0.77 1.89 -11.05
C GLU A 75 -1.34 2.73 -9.91
N VAL A 76 -1.53 4.04 -10.13
CA VAL A 76 -2.18 4.92 -9.15
C VAL A 76 -3.68 4.63 -9.10
N ARG A 77 -4.31 4.51 -10.28
CA ARG A 77 -5.75 4.24 -10.39
C ARG A 77 -6.16 2.88 -9.84
N SER A 78 -5.30 1.87 -9.99
CA SER A 78 -5.55 0.50 -9.56
C SER A 78 -4.97 0.17 -8.17
N ALA A 79 -4.35 1.14 -7.49
CA ALA A 79 -3.79 0.91 -6.16
C ALA A 79 -4.88 0.65 -5.13
N ASP A 80 -4.62 -0.28 -4.22
CA ASP A 80 -5.46 -0.54 -3.04
C ASP A 80 -5.28 0.56 -1.97
N LEU A 81 -4.18 1.32 -2.05
CA LEU A 81 -3.83 2.42 -1.14
C LEU A 81 -2.85 3.39 -1.81
N LEU A 82 -3.09 4.69 -1.67
CA LEU A 82 -2.15 5.73 -2.05
C LEU A 82 -1.41 6.27 -0.81
N LEU A 83 -0.09 6.50 -0.93
CA LEU A 83 0.68 7.25 0.05
C LEU A 83 1.04 8.61 -0.53
N HIS A 84 0.35 9.65 -0.07
CA HIS A 84 0.60 11.01 -0.52
C HIS A 84 1.74 11.62 0.29
N ILE A 85 2.95 11.58 -0.28
CA ILE A 85 4.15 12.11 0.36
C ILE A 85 4.25 13.62 0.14
N VAL A 86 4.26 14.38 1.23
CA VAL A 86 4.28 15.87 1.23
C VAL A 86 5.59 16.38 1.81
N ASP A 87 6.24 17.33 1.14
CA ASP A 87 7.43 17.99 1.68
C ASP A 87 7.05 19.08 2.69
N MET A 88 7.25 18.83 3.99
CA MET A 88 6.91 19.81 5.03
C MET A 88 7.88 20.99 5.14
N THR A 89 9.01 20.96 4.43
CA THR A 89 9.94 22.09 4.35
C THR A 89 9.53 23.10 3.27
N ASN A 90 8.62 22.72 2.38
CA ASN A 90 8.19 23.58 1.28
C ASN A 90 7.09 24.55 1.75
N PRO A 91 7.29 25.88 1.68
CA PRO A 91 6.29 26.85 2.16
C PRO A 91 4.93 26.77 1.44
N VAL A 92 4.89 26.23 0.22
CA VAL A 92 3.66 26.07 -0.58
C VAL A 92 3.11 24.64 -0.54
N PHE A 93 3.42 23.85 0.48
CA PHE A 93 2.97 22.45 0.58
C PHE A 93 1.44 22.29 0.49
N GLN A 94 0.66 23.27 0.99
CA GLN A 94 -0.80 23.23 0.93
C GLN A 94 -1.33 23.29 -0.51
N GLU A 95 -0.77 24.18 -1.33
CA GLU A 95 -1.11 24.28 -2.75
C GLU A 95 -0.73 22.98 -3.49
N GLN A 96 0.42 22.40 -3.14
CA GLN A 96 0.85 21.13 -3.70
C GLN A 96 -0.09 19.97 -3.35
N ILE A 97 -0.60 19.93 -2.12
CA ILE A 97 -1.60 18.93 -1.72
C ILE A 97 -2.84 19.05 -2.61
N GLN A 98 -3.38 20.27 -2.76
CA GLN A 98 -4.56 20.52 -3.58
C GLN A 98 -4.37 20.10 -5.04
N VAL A 99 -3.22 20.46 -5.64
CA VAL A 99 -2.93 20.07 -7.03
C VAL A 99 -2.84 18.55 -7.19
N VAL A 100 -2.24 17.83 -6.24
CA VAL A 100 -2.20 16.36 -6.31
C VAL A 100 -3.61 15.78 -6.20
N GLU A 101 -4.43 16.28 -5.27
CA GLU A 101 -5.82 15.83 -5.11
C GLU A 101 -6.67 16.08 -6.36
N GLU A 102 -6.51 17.24 -7.00
CA GLU A 102 -7.16 17.56 -8.27
C GLU A 102 -6.76 16.58 -9.39
N VAL A 103 -5.46 16.33 -9.56
CA VAL A 103 -4.98 15.40 -10.59
C VAL A 103 -5.44 13.96 -10.29
N LEU A 104 -5.45 13.53 -9.02
CA LEU A 104 -6.02 12.23 -8.63
C LEU A 104 -7.50 12.14 -9.05
N GLY A 105 -8.26 13.22 -8.88
CA GLY A 105 -9.62 13.33 -9.41
C GLY A 105 -9.70 13.17 -10.93
N GLU A 106 -8.87 13.90 -11.68
CA GLU A 106 -8.85 13.89 -13.15
C GLU A 106 -8.50 12.51 -13.75
N ILE A 107 -7.63 11.73 -13.09
CA ILE A 107 -7.25 10.38 -13.52
C ILE A 107 -8.21 9.28 -13.03
N GLY A 108 -9.27 9.64 -12.30
CA GLY A 108 -10.24 8.70 -11.75
C GLY A 108 -9.73 7.92 -10.52
N ALA A 109 -8.75 8.45 -9.80
CA ALA A 109 -8.21 7.92 -8.55
C ALA A 109 -8.66 8.71 -7.31
N GLY A 110 -9.57 9.67 -7.44
CA GLY A 110 -10.02 10.54 -6.33
C GLY A 110 -10.69 9.79 -5.17
N ASP A 111 -11.32 8.65 -5.44
CA ASP A 111 -11.96 7.80 -4.42
C ASP A 111 -11.01 6.77 -3.80
N ALA A 112 -9.78 6.65 -4.33
CA ALA A 112 -8.81 5.71 -3.81
C ALA A 112 -8.46 6.09 -2.35
N PRO A 113 -8.45 5.12 -1.42
CA PRO A 113 -8.06 5.42 -0.05
C PRO A 113 -6.61 5.90 -0.05
N TYR A 114 -6.35 6.99 0.67
CA TYR A 114 -4.99 7.51 0.81
C TYR A 114 -4.61 7.82 2.26
N LEU A 115 -3.33 7.67 2.53
CA LEU A 115 -2.65 8.19 3.72
C LEU A 115 -1.92 9.47 3.34
N MET A 116 -2.11 10.53 4.13
CA MET A 116 -1.29 11.72 4.02
C MET A 116 0.01 11.46 4.77
N VAL A 117 1.15 11.66 4.12
CA VAL A 117 2.47 11.35 4.69
C VAL A 117 3.34 12.62 4.67
N PRO A 118 3.20 13.50 5.67
CA PRO A 118 4.10 14.62 5.89
C PRO A 118 5.54 14.12 6.07
N ASN A 119 6.43 14.46 5.15
CA ASN A 119 7.82 14.02 5.16
C ASN A 119 8.77 15.17 5.52
N LYS A 120 9.99 14.81 5.92
CA LYS A 120 11.07 15.72 6.37
C LYS A 120 10.79 16.42 7.70
N ILE A 121 10.08 15.74 8.61
CA ILE A 121 9.79 16.29 9.95
C ILE A 121 11.04 16.56 10.79
N ASP A 122 12.17 15.96 10.44
CA ASP A 122 13.47 16.18 11.06
C ASP A 122 14.00 17.61 10.90
N VAL A 123 13.55 18.30 9.85
CA VAL A 123 13.98 19.68 9.52
C VAL A 123 12.81 20.65 9.35
N ALA A 124 11.58 20.16 9.29
CA ALA A 124 10.41 20.99 9.16
C ALA A 124 10.09 21.72 10.47
N GLY A 125 10.02 23.06 10.42
CA GLY A 125 9.46 23.89 11.49
C GLY A 125 7.95 24.11 11.39
N ALA A 126 7.32 23.57 10.33
CA ALA A 126 5.90 23.76 10.06
C ALA A 126 5.03 22.91 11.00
N PRO A 127 3.93 23.45 11.54
CA PRO A 127 3.04 22.68 12.40
C PRO A 127 2.29 21.63 11.57
N LEU A 128 2.17 20.42 12.12
CA LEU A 128 1.46 19.30 11.50
C LEU A 128 -0.08 19.43 11.59
N CYS A 129 -0.58 20.46 12.29
CA CYS A 129 -2.00 20.67 12.50
C CYS A 129 -2.70 21.11 11.21
N GLY A 130 -3.88 20.56 10.93
CA GLY A 130 -4.69 20.92 9.76
C GLY A 130 -4.33 20.21 8.45
N LEU A 131 -3.44 19.20 8.50
CA LEU A 131 -3.07 18.40 7.32
C LEU A 131 -4.06 17.28 6.98
N MET A 132 -5.08 17.07 7.82
CA MET A 132 -6.20 16.19 7.51
C MET A 132 -7.05 16.87 6.43
N SER A 133 -6.81 16.54 5.16
CA SER A 133 -7.72 16.89 4.07
C SER A 133 -8.95 15.98 4.08
N ASN A 134 -10.02 16.42 3.41
CA ASN A 134 -11.36 15.82 3.50
C ASN A 134 -11.45 14.33 3.06
N GLY A 135 -10.38 13.76 2.48
CA GLY A 135 -10.33 12.36 2.05
C GLY A 135 -9.25 11.51 2.73
N ALA A 136 -8.34 12.10 3.52
CA ALA A 136 -7.23 11.38 4.12
C ALA A 136 -7.76 10.42 5.19
N ARG A 137 -7.40 9.13 5.10
CA ARG A 137 -7.78 8.14 6.11
C ARG A 137 -7.07 8.41 7.44
N GLU A 138 -5.83 8.85 7.35
CA GLU A 138 -4.94 9.16 8.47
C GLU A 138 -3.78 10.01 7.97
N VAL A 139 -3.16 10.77 8.89
CA VAL A 139 -1.93 11.53 8.65
C VAL A 139 -0.81 10.83 9.41
N CYS A 140 0.24 10.43 8.68
CA CYS A 140 1.39 9.71 9.21
C CYS A 140 2.67 10.51 8.96
N PRO A 141 3.08 11.39 9.89
CA PRO A 141 4.30 12.19 9.76
C PRO A 141 5.53 11.29 9.83
N ILE A 142 6.50 11.51 8.94
CA ILE A 142 7.75 10.75 8.88
C ILE A 142 8.95 11.65 8.58
N SER A 143 10.13 11.13 8.90
CA SER A 143 11.35 11.48 8.18
C SER A 143 11.84 10.25 7.44
N ALA A 144 11.68 10.25 6.11
CA ALA A 144 12.22 9.18 5.27
C ALA A 144 13.76 9.09 5.34
N LEU A 145 14.42 10.18 5.74
CA LEU A 145 15.89 10.23 5.88
C LEU A 145 16.36 9.52 7.15
N THR A 146 15.72 9.81 8.29
CA THR A 146 16.13 9.26 9.59
C THR A 146 15.42 7.95 9.93
N GLY A 147 14.25 7.70 9.33
CA GLY A 147 13.37 6.59 9.66
C GLY A 147 12.31 6.91 10.71
N GLU A 148 12.32 8.12 11.28
CA GLU A 148 11.33 8.55 12.26
C GLU A 148 9.92 8.44 11.68
N GLY A 149 8.98 7.89 12.47
CA GLY A 149 7.57 7.72 12.08
C GLY A 149 7.27 6.60 11.07
N VAL A 150 8.28 6.00 10.44
CA VAL A 150 8.07 4.98 9.39
C VAL A 150 7.40 3.72 9.93
N GLU A 151 7.73 3.30 11.16
CA GLU A 151 7.07 2.14 11.79
C GLU A 151 5.57 2.37 12.00
N SER A 152 5.19 3.57 12.47
CA SER A 152 3.78 3.95 12.61
C SER A 152 3.06 4.00 11.25
N LEU A 153 3.73 4.51 10.22
CA LEU A 153 3.22 4.47 8.84
C LEU A 153 2.97 3.02 8.37
N LEU A 154 3.90 2.09 8.62
CA LEU A 154 3.73 0.68 8.26
C LEU A 154 2.55 0.02 8.99
N GLN A 155 2.32 0.38 10.26
CA GLN A 155 1.17 -0.09 11.03
C GLN A 155 -0.15 0.45 10.46
N ALA A 156 -0.20 1.74 10.09
CA ALA A 156 -1.37 2.34 9.46
C ALA A 156 -1.69 1.70 8.10
N ILE A 157 -0.65 1.47 7.27
CA ILE A 157 -0.77 0.75 6.00
C ILE A 157 -1.36 -0.64 6.21
N ALA A 158 -0.81 -1.42 7.15
CA ALA A 158 -1.28 -2.76 7.46
C ALA A 158 -2.75 -2.77 7.91
N ALA A 159 -3.13 -1.82 8.78
CA ALA A 159 -4.49 -1.67 9.26
C ALA A 159 -5.48 -1.33 8.12
N ILE A 160 -5.09 -0.47 7.17
CA ILE A 160 -5.93 -0.12 6.03
C ILE A 160 -6.07 -1.28 5.05
N LEU A 161 -4.98 -1.97 4.70
CA LEU A 161 -5.04 -3.10 3.78
C LEU A 161 -5.77 -4.33 4.34
N ASP A 162 -5.92 -4.41 5.67
CA ASP A 162 -6.80 -5.39 6.30
C ASP A 162 -8.28 -5.00 6.22
N ARG A 163 -8.63 -3.74 5.96
CA ARG A 163 -10.03 -3.32 5.81
C ARG A 163 -10.62 -4.00 4.57
N GLY A 164 -11.70 -4.75 4.78
CA GLY A 164 -12.37 -5.51 3.72
C GLY A 164 -11.93 -6.96 3.62
N LYS A 165 -10.92 -7.40 4.39
CA LYS A 165 -10.72 -8.84 4.64
C LYS A 165 -11.73 -9.33 5.69
N GLU A 166 -12.11 -10.59 5.58
CA GLU A 166 -12.97 -11.27 6.54
C GLU A 166 -12.24 -12.45 7.20
N GLN A 167 -12.62 -12.73 8.43
CA GLN A 167 -12.13 -13.90 9.14
C GLN A 167 -13.01 -15.10 8.81
N ARG A 168 -12.41 -16.18 8.31
CA ARG A 168 -13.10 -17.45 8.05
C ARG A 168 -12.33 -18.62 8.64
N GLU A 169 -13.09 -19.67 8.90
CA GLU A 169 -12.56 -20.94 9.37
C GLU A 169 -12.76 -22.00 8.29
N PHE A 170 -11.71 -22.77 8.03
CA PHE A 170 -11.68 -23.84 7.06
C PHE A 170 -11.18 -25.12 7.73
N CYS A 171 -11.68 -26.26 7.30
CA CYS A 171 -11.19 -27.57 7.72
C CYS A 171 -10.61 -28.30 6.52
N PHE A 172 -9.37 -28.76 6.66
CA PHE A 172 -8.63 -29.45 5.62
C PHE A 172 -8.41 -30.91 6.00
N SER A 173 -8.63 -31.83 5.06
CA SER A 173 -8.14 -33.21 5.16
C SER A 173 -6.67 -33.30 4.73
N PRO A 174 -5.95 -34.39 5.05
CA PRO A 174 -4.56 -34.59 4.63
C PRO A 174 -4.39 -34.54 3.10
N ALA A 175 -5.40 -34.99 2.34
CA ALA A 175 -5.40 -34.96 0.88
C ALA A 175 -5.48 -33.52 0.30
N GLN A 176 -5.93 -32.55 1.09
CA GLN A 176 -6.14 -31.15 0.67
C GLN A 176 -4.95 -30.23 1.01
N GLY A 177 -3.75 -30.80 1.19
CA GLY A 177 -2.54 -30.04 1.54
C GLY A 177 -2.18 -28.93 0.53
N SER A 178 -2.57 -29.06 -0.74
CA SER A 178 -2.41 -28.03 -1.76
C SER A 178 -3.27 -26.79 -1.49
N LEU A 179 -4.53 -26.98 -1.08
CA LEU A 179 -5.44 -25.89 -0.70
C LEU A 179 -4.99 -25.21 0.59
N LEU A 180 -4.51 -25.96 1.57
CA LEU A 180 -3.91 -25.39 2.78
C LEU A 180 -2.68 -24.53 2.44
N SER A 181 -1.82 -25.01 1.54
CA SER A 181 -0.65 -24.26 1.08
C SER A 181 -1.05 -22.97 0.32
N LEU A 182 -2.14 -23.03 -0.46
CA LEU A 182 -2.70 -21.87 -1.13
C LEU A 182 -3.21 -20.83 -0.13
N LEU A 183 -3.94 -21.26 0.91
CA LEU A 183 -4.44 -20.39 1.97
C LEU A 183 -3.28 -19.73 2.72
N ARG A 184 -2.23 -20.46 3.06
CA ARG A 184 -1.02 -19.91 3.71
C ARG A 184 -0.28 -18.89 2.85
N ARG A 185 -0.39 -19.00 1.52
CA ARG A 185 0.28 -18.08 0.58
C ARG A 185 -0.49 -16.78 0.36
N HIS A 186 -1.82 -16.86 0.33
CA HIS A 186 -2.69 -15.76 -0.10
C HIS A 186 -3.65 -15.22 0.97
N GLY A 187 -3.72 -15.89 2.12
CA GLY A 187 -4.42 -15.43 3.33
C GLY A 187 -3.46 -15.36 4.51
N ARG A 188 -3.86 -14.62 5.55
CA ARG A 188 -3.10 -14.57 6.80
C ARG A 188 -3.66 -15.58 7.78
N ILE A 189 -2.85 -16.55 8.16
CA ILE A 189 -3.23 -17.54 9.16
C ILE A 189 -3.23 -16.87 10.55
N LEU A 190 -4.40 -16.89 11.21
CA LEU A 190 -4.55 -16.42 12.58
C LEU A 190 -4.35 -17.54 13.59
N GLU A 191 -4.77 -18.76 13.21
CA GLU A 191 -4.70 -19.93 14.07
C GLU A 191 -4.76 -21.22 13.25
N GLU A 192 -3.98 -22.23 13.64
CA GLU A 192 -4.05 -23.59 13.12
C GLU A 192 -4.13 -24.59 14.28
N ARG A 193 -5.09 -25.51 14.21
CA ARG A 193 -5.29 -26.56 15.21
C ARG A 193 -5.52 -27.90 14.54
N TRP A 194 -4.96 -28.96 15.12
CA TRP A 194 -5.22 -30.34 14.69
C TRP A 194 -6.45 -30.88 15.41
N GLU A 195 -7.40 -31.41 14.65
CA GLU A 195 -8.60 -32.10 15.14
C GLU A 195 -8.65 -33.51 14.52
N GLY A 196 -7.99 -34.46 15.20
CA GLY A 196 -7.78 -35.81 14.68
C GLY A 196 -6.87 -35.77 13.45
N GLU A 197 -7.35 -36.31 12.32
CA GLU A 197 -6.64 -36.29 11.04
C GLU A 197 -6.84 -35.00 10.23
N ARG A 198 -7.68 -34.07 10.71
CA ARG A 198 -8.00 -32.83 10.00
C ARG A 198 -7.28 -31.64 10.64
N ILE A 199 -7.02 -30.63 9.82
CA ILE A 199 -6.47 -29.35 10.28
C ILE A 199 -7.56 -28.30 10.16
N ARG A 200 -7.91 -27.68 11.29
CA ARG A 200 -8.81 -26.54 11.36
C ARG A 200 -7.97 -25.27 11.38
N VAL A 201 -8.25 -24.37 10.44
CA VAL A 201 -7.47 -23.16 10.20
C VAL A 201 -8.38 -21.95 10.18
N ARG A 202 -8.06 -20.98 11.02
CA ARG A 202 -8.72 -19.68 11.05
C ARG A 202 -7.81 -18.68 10.35
N ALA A 203 -8.32 -18.02 9.32
CA ALA A 203 -7.53 -17.12 8.49
C ALA A 203 -8.28 -15.81 8.21
N LEU A 204 -7.52 -14.74 7.99
CA LEU A 204 -7.99 -13.46 7.48
C LEU A 204 -7.67 -13.38 5.98
N LEU A 205 -8.68 -13.14 5.15
CA LEU A 205 -8.55 -13.18 3.69
C LEU A 205 -9.63 -12.35 3.01
N THR A 206 -9.46 -12.09 1.71
CA THR A 206 -10.46 -11.35 0.92
C THR A 206 -11.74 -12.19 0.76
N PRO A 207 -12.93 -11.56 0.67
CA PRO A 207 -14.20 -12.27 0.44
C PRO A 207 -14.18 -13.14 -0.83
N LYS A 208 -13.45 -12.69 -1.86
CA LYS A 208 -13.24 -13.45 -3.10
C LYS A 208 -12.50 -14.76 -2.83
N LEU A 209 -11.37 -14.71 -2.12
CA LEU A 209 -10.62 -15.92 -1.78
C LEU A 209 -11.42 -16.82 -0.84
N ALA A 210 -12.16 -16.24 0.11
CA ALA A 210 -13.03 -16.99 1.02
C ALA A 210 -14.12 -17.78 0.28
N GLY A 211 -14.77 -17.15 -0.71
CA GLY A 211 -15.74 -17.81 -1.57
C GLY A 211 -15.12 -18.94 -2.41
N GLN A 212 -13.93 -18.71 -2.98
CA GLN A 212 -13.20 -19.73 -3.74
C GLN A 212 -12.79 -20.92 -2.88
N MET A 213 -12.24 -20.68 -1.69
CA MET A 213 -11.81 -21.73 -0.76
C MET A 213 -13.00 -22.60 -0.32
N SER A 214 -14.12 -21.98 0.03
CA SER A 214 -15.34 -22.71 0.42
C SER A 214 -15.83 -23.63 -0.70
N LYS A 215 -15.80 -23.15 -1.95
CA LYS A 215 -16.19 -23.93 -3.13
C LYS A 215 -15.25 -25.10 -3.37
N TRP A 216 -13.93 -24.87 -3.40
CA TRP A 216 -12.95 -25.93 -3.66
C TRP A 216 -12.93 -27.01 -2.58
N LEU A 217 -13.15 -26.64 -1.32
CA LEU A 217 -13.24 -27.60 -0.21
C LEU A 217 -14.49 -28.47 -0.31
N ALA A 218 -15.60 -27.94 -0.83
CA ALA A 218 -16.83 -28.70 -1.04
C ALA A 218 -16.76 -29.67 -2.23
N GLU A 219 -16.05 -29.28 -3.31
CA GLU A 219 -15.82 -30.11 -4.50
C GLU A 219 -14.79 -31.24 -4.27
N SER A 220 -14.01 -31.14 -3.20
CA SER A 220 -12.95 -32.09 -2.83
C SER A 220 -13.37 -33.07 -1.72
N CYS A 221 -14.68 -33.18 -1.45
CA CYS A 221 -15.29 -34.10 -0.49
C CYS A 221 -15.90 -35.33 -1.17
#